data_AF-A0A923VNY7-F1
#
_entry.id   AF-A0A923VNY7-F1
#
_cell.length_a   1.000
_cell.length_b   1.000
_cell.length_c   1.000
_cell.angle_alpha   90.00
_cell.angle_beta   90.00
_cell.angle_gamma   90.00
#
_symmetry.space_group_name_H-M   'P 1'
#
loop_
_entity.id
_entity.type
_entity.pdbx_description
1 polymer ?
#
loop_
_entity_poly.entity_id
_entity_poly.type
_entity_poly.pdbx_seq_one_letter_code
_entity_poly.pdbx_strand_id
1 'polypeptide(L)'
;MNTPHVEWIWLDERESVGLTELSRVCGMSAQELNELVDYGALSPIVSDQPERLFNAEVVIPLRAAGRMRTDYDLDLFTVVLLMDSLTRISTLERRVRTLEATVGHIHD
;
A
#
# COMPACT_ATOMS: atom_id res chain seq x y z
N MET A 1 7.85 19.60 22.45
CA MET A 1 6.62 19.28 21.70
C MET A 1 6.76 17.84 21.25
N ASN A 2 6.08 16.93 21.94
CA ASN A 2 6.21 15.49 21.78
C ASN A 2 5.33 15.06 20.59
N THR A 3 5.93 14.89 19.40
CA THR A 3 5.26 14.33 18.24
C THR A 3 4.75 12.94 18.61
N PRO A 4 3.44 12.68 18.57
CA PRO A 4 2.94 11.37 18.93
C PRO A 4 3.44 10.36 17.88
N HIS A 5 4.20 9.37 18.34
CA HIS A 5 4.50 8.13 17.62
C HIS A 5 3.20 7.33 17.43
N VAL A 6 2.31 7.82 16.57
CA VAL A 6 1.08 7.14 16.17
C VAL A 6 1.34 6.62 14.78
N GLU A 7 1.53 5.30 14.65
CA GLU A 7 1.17 4.45 13.48
C GLU A 7 2.09 3.25 13.21
N TRP A 8 3.18 3.04 13.96
CA TRP A 8 4.11 1.96 13.60
C TRP A 8 3.82 0.61 14.27
N ILE A 9 2.79 0.51 15.12
CA ILE A 9 2.59 -0.66 16.02
C ILE A 9 1.35 -1.52 15.68
N TRP A 10 0.47 -1.10 14.75
CA TRP A 10 -0.85 -1.76 14.57
C TRP A 10 -1.03 -2.57 13.28
N LEU A 11 0.04 -2.78 12.50
CA LEU A 11 0.00 -3.62 11.28
C LEU A 11 0.61 -5.01 11.48
N ASP A 12 1.16 -5.31 12.66
CA ASP A 12 1.86 -6.58 12.93
C ASP A 12 0.90 -7.73 13.33
N GLU A 13 -0.30 -7.41 13.85
CA GLU A 13 -1.31 -8.43 14.23
C GLU A 13 -2.50 -8.55 13.27
N ARG A 14 -2.61 -7.65 12.28
CA ARG A 14 -3.64 -7.74 11.23
C ARG A 14 -2.98 -7.72 9.87
N GLU A 15 -2.94 -8.88 9.20
CA GLU A 15 -2.57 -8.99 7.77
C GLU A 15 -3.49 -8.17 6.84
N SER A 16 -4.48 -7.47 7.38
CA SER A 16 -5.44 -6.67 6.63
C SER A 16 -5.81 -5.34 7.28
N VAL A 17 -6.17 -4.37 6.43
CA VAL A 17 -6.60 -3.01 6.77
C VAL A 17 -7.96 -2.73 6.14
N GLY A 18 -8.88 -2.11 6.89
CA GLY A 18 -10.19 -1.72 6.38
C GLY A 18 -10.14 -0.47 5.49
N LEU A 19 -11.12 -0.29 4.61
CA LEU A 19 -11.23 0.89 3.74
C LEU A 19 -11.16 2.21 4.50
N THR A 20 -11.81 2.29 5.67
CA THR A 20 -11.85 3.51 6.48
C THR A 20 -10.45 3.87 7.00
N GLU A 21 -9.73 2.87 7.49
CA GLU A 21 -8.38 3.06 8.00
C GLU A 21 -7.40 3.36 6.85
N LEU A 22 -7.54 2.67 5.72
CA LEU A 22 -6.74 2.89 4.52
C LEU A 22 -6.88 4.34 4.02
N SER A 23 -8.11 4.86 3.99
CA SER A 23 -8.41 6.26 3.67
C SER A 23 -7.65 7.23 4.58
N ARG A 24 -7.73 6.98 5.90
CA ARG A 24 -7.07 7.81 6.92
C ARG A 24 -5.55 7.81 6.78
N VAL A 25 -4.92 6.63 6.62
CA VAL A 25 -3.46 6.52 6.60
C VAL A 25 -2.83 6.94 5.27
N CYS A 26 -3.56 6.78 4.16
CA CYS A 26 -3.06 7.14 2.82
C CYS A 26 -3.43 8.57 2.41
N GLY A 27 -4.31 9.26 3.15
CA GLY A 27 -4.75 10.62 2.82
C GLY A 27 -5.59 10.67 1.54
N MET A 28 -6.33 9.59 1.25
CA MET A 28 -7.22 9.47 0.10
C MET A 28 -8.63 9.27 0.59
N SER A 29 -9.61 9.89 -0.07
CA SER A 29 -11.01 9.71 0.28
C SER A 29 -11.48 8.28 -0.02
N ALA A 30 -12.51 7.84 0.70
CA ALA A 30 -13.11 6.53 0.45
C ALA A 30 -13.64 6.39 -0.99
N GLN A 31 -14.09 7.48 -1.62
CA GLN A 31 -14.52 7.46 -3.01
C GLN A 31 -13.35 7.16 -3.95
N GLU A 32 -12.23 7.87 -3.81
CA GLU A 32 -11.03 7.63 -4.63
C GLU A 32 -10.51 6.20 -4.46
N LEU A 33 -10.54 5.66 -3.24
CA LEU A 33 -10.16 4.28 -3.00
C LEU A 33 -11.10 3.28 -3.67
N ASN A 34 -12.41 3.53 -3.69
CA ASN A 34 -13.36 2.68 -4.42
C ASN A 34 -13.12 2.77 -5.94
N GLU A 35 -12.85 3.96 -6.47
CA GLU A 35 -12.49 4.12 -7.89
C GLU A 35 -11.21 3.34 -8.23
N LEU A 36 -10.19 3.36 -7.36
CA LEU A 36 -8.98 2.52 -7.54
C LEU A 36 -9.29 1.02 -7.50
N VAL A 37 -10.30 0.59 -6.75
CA VAL A 37 -10.78 -0.80 -6.79
C VAL A 37 -11.48 -1.11 -8.11
N ASP A 38 -12.35 -0.22 -8.56
CA ASP A 38 -13.09 -0.37 -9.82
C ASP A 38 -12.14 -0.41 -11.03
N TYR A 39 -11.05 0.36 -10.99
CA TYR A 39 -9.97 0.33 -11.99
C TYR A 39 -8.97 -0.82 -11.79
N GLY A 40 -9.10 -1.62 -10.73
CA GLY A 40 -8.25 -2.78 -10.46
C GLY A 40 -6.86 -2.47 -9.87
N ALA A 41 -6.56 -1.22 -9.54
CA ALA A 41 -5.32 -0.83 -8.86
C ALA A 41 -5.28 -1.26 -7.40
N LEU A 42 -6.45 -1.40 -6.76
CA LEU A 42 -6.59 -1.94 -5.42
C LEU A 42 -7.43 -3.22 -5.45
N SER A 43 -6.90 -4.28 -4.86
CA SER A 43 -7.59 -5.57 -4.75
C SER A 43 -8.01 -5.81 -3.30
N PRO A 44 -9.32 -5.78 -2.98
CA PRO A 44 -9.79 -6.16 -1.66
C PRO A 44 -9.64 -7.67 -1.44
N ILE A 45 -9.45 -8.07 -0.19
CA ILE A 45 -9.46 -9.45 0.26
C ILE A 45 -10.90 -9.97 0.21
N VAL A 46 -11.09 -11.16 -0.34
CA VAL A 46 -12.39 -11.85 -0.31
C VAL A 46 -12.72 -12.21 1.13
N SER A 47 -13.79 -11.62 1.67
CA SER A 47 -14.20 -11.77 3.06
C SER A 47 -15.72 -11.60 3.16
N ASP A 48 -16.33 -12.29 4.13
CA ASP A 48 -17.76 -12.12 4.47
C ASP A 48 -18.03 -10.88 5.34
N GLN A 49 -16.99 -10.08 5.61
CA GLN A 49 -17.11 -8.84 6.37
C GLN A 49 -17.85 -7.76 5.57
N PRO A 50 -18.67 -6.91 6.21
CA PRO A 50 -19.37 -5.84 5.53
C PRO A 50 -18.43 -4.72 5.06
N GLU A 51 -17.29 -4.54 5.73
CA GLU A 51 -16.25 -3.60 5.32
C GLU A 51 -15.23 -4.30 4.39
N ARG A 52 -14.83 -3.61 3.31
CA ARG A 52 -13.74 -4.10 2.45
C ARG A 52 -12.42 -4.11 3.22
N LEU A 53 -11.76 -5.25 3.20
CA LEU A 53 -10.44 -5.44 3.75
C LEU A 53 -9.40 -5.45 2.63
N PHE A 54 -8.21 -4.94 2.90
CA PHE A 54 -7.08 -4.90 1.97
C PHE A 54 -5.86 -5.49 2.64
N ASN A 55 -4.93 -6.06 1.89
CA ASN A 55 -3.68 -6.53 2.46
C ASN A 55 -2.85 -5.34 2.99
N ALA A 56 -2.29 -5.49 4.19
CA ALA A 56 -1.41 -4.51 4.83
C ALA A 56 -0.27 -4.00 3.92
N GLU A 57 0.26 -4.85 3.03
CA GLU A 57 1.34 -4.53 2.08
C GLU A 57 0.98 -3.38 1.14
N VAL A 58 -0.31 -3.11 0.89
CA VAL A 58 -0.74 -2.05 -0.03
C VAL A 58 -0.58 -0.64 0.57
N VAL A 59 -0.48 -0.52 1.89
CA VAL A 59 -0.45 0.76 2.60
C VAL A 59 0.73 1.62 2.16
N ILE A 60 1.92 1.01 2.06
CA ILE A 60 3.15 1.73 1.69
C ILE A 60 3.09 2.29 0.26
N PRO A 61 2.84 1.48 -0.80
CA PRO A 61 2.77 1.99 -2.16
C PRO A 61 1.61 2.96 -2.35
N LEU A 62 0.45 2.72 -1.72
CA LEU A 62 -0.71 3.60 -1.83
C LEU A 62 -0.47 4.97 -1.17
N ARG A 63 0.17 5.00 0.00
CA ARG A 63 0.57 6.26 0.65
C ARG A 63 1.58 7.02 -0.20
N ALA A 64 2.50 6.33 -0.87
CA ALA A 64 3.46 6.96 -1.79
C ALA A 64 2.75 7.55 -3.02
N ALA A 65 1.83 6.79 -3.63
CA ALA A 65 1.05 7.25 -4.77
C ALA A 65 0.15 8.44 -4.42
N GLY A 66 -0.49 8.43 -3.24
CA GLY A 66 -1.27 9.55 -2.72
C GLY A 66 -0.44 10.82 -2.54
N ARG A 67 0.78 10.71 -1.99
CA ARG A 67 1.71 11.85 -1.89
C ARG A 67 2.12 12.37 -3.26
N MET A 68 2.53 11.50 -4.19
CA MET A 68 2.90 11.90 -5.55
C MET A 68 1.74 12.61 -6.26
N ARG A 69 0.51 12.13 -6.06
CA ARG A 69 -0.68 12.77 -6.61
C ARG A 69 -0.80 14.22 -6.17
N THR A 70 -0.63 14.49 -4.87
CA THR A 70 -0.71 15.85 -4.33
C THR A 70 0.50 16.70 -4.73
N ASP A 71 1.70 16.13 -4.69
CA ASP A 71 2.95 16.86 -4.96
C ASP A 71 3.08 17.26 -6.44
N TYR A 72 2.53 16.45 -7.35
CA TYR A 72 2.61 16.67 -8.80
C TYR A 72 1.27 17.01 -9.47
N ASP A 73 0.21 17.26 -8.69
CA ASP A 73 -1.16 17.55 -9.16
C ASP A 73 -1.67 16.53 -10.20
N LEU A 74 -1.46 15.24 -9.92
CA LEU A 74 -1.81 14.16 -10.84
C LEU A 74 -3.29 13.80 -10.72
N ASP A 75 -3.89 13.40 -11.84
CA ASP A 75 -5.22 12.81 -11.83
C ASP A 75 -5.20 11.37 -11.24
N LEU A 76 -6.37 10.88 -10.86
CA LEU A 76 -6.51 9.55 -10.27
C LEU A 76 -6.15 8.43 -11.26
N PHE A 77 -6.31 8.65 -12.56
CA PHE A 77 -5.94 7.67 -13.58
C PHE A 77 -4.42 7.46 -13.63
N THR A 78 -3.65 8.52 -13.46
CA THR A 78 -2.19 8.46 -13.34
C THR A 78 -1.78 7.70 -12.08
N VAL A 79 -2.55 7.82 -10.99
CA VAL A 79 -2.34 7.04 -9.76
C VAL A 79 -2.53 5.55 -9.99
N VAL A 80 -3.53 5.13 -10.77
CA VAL A 80 -3.73 3.73 -11.16
C VAL A 80 -2.47 3.17 -11.82
N LEU A 81 -1.88 3.89 -12.77
CA LEU A 81 -0.66 3.46 -13.47
C LEU A 81 0.58 3.46 -12.55
N LEU A 82 0.67 4.46 -11.66
CA LEU A 82 1.74 4.55 -10.67
C LEU A 82 1.68 3.39 -9.67
N MET A 83 0.48 3.00 -9.24
CA MET A 83 0.29 1.91 -8.29
C MET A 83 0.80 0.58 -8.85
N ASP A 84 0.53 0.26 -10.12
CA ASP A 84 1.09 -0.92 -10.78
C ASP A 84 2.63 -0.88 -10.78
N SER A 85 3.19 0.26 -11.16
CA SER A 85 4.64 0.47 -11.22
C SER A 85 5.31 0.32 -9.84
N LEU A 86 4.76 0.96 -8.81
CA LEU A 86 5.27 0.92 -7.43
C LEU A 86 5.16 -0.48 -6.82
N THR A 87 4.06 -1.18 -7.07
CA THR A 87 3.86 -2.57 -6.63
C THR A 87 4.88 -3.50 -7.27
N ARG A 88 5.13 -3.31 -8.56
CA ARG A 88 6.11 -4.10 -9.31
C ARG A 88 7.54 -3.84 -8.84
N ILE A 89 7.92 -2.57 -8.61
CA ILE A 89 9.23 -2.21 -8.04
C ILE A 89 9.39 -2.85 -6.67
N SER A 90 8.41 -2.69 -5.77
CA SER A 90 8.44 -3.27 -4.42
C SER A 90 8.62 -4.79 -4.45
N THR A 91 7.95 -5.47 -5.38
CA THR A 91 8.08 -6.92 -5.58
C THR A 91 9.47 -7.30 -6.08
N LEU A 92 10.02 -6.55 -7.04
CA LEU A 92 11.35 -6.81 -7.59
C LEU A 92 12.44 -6.58 -6.52
N GLU A 93 12.36 -5.48 -5.78
CA GLU A 93 13.28 -5.21 -4.68
C GLU A 93 13.23 -6.28 -3.59
N ARG A 94 12.02 -6.77 -3.24
CA ARG A 94 11.88 -7.89 -2.30
C ARG A 94 12.58 -9.14 -2.81
N ARG A 95 12.42 -9.47 -4.10
CA ARG A 95 13.11 -10.61 -4.73
C ARG A 95 14.63 -10.45 -4.74
N VAL A 96 15.13 -9.25 -5.06
CA VAL A 96 16.57 -8.95 -5.03
C VAL A 96 17.12 -9.16 -3.62
N ARG A 97 16.48 -8.59 -2.59
CA ARG A 97 16.90 -8.79 -1.19
C ARG A 97 16.91 -10.27 -0.78
N THR A 98 15.90 -11.05 -1.20
CA THR A 98 15.87 -12.50 -0.92
C THR A 98 17.03 -13.23 -1.60
N LEU A 99 17.34 -12.89 -2.85
CA LEU A 99 18.45 -13.49 -3.60
C LEU A 99 19.80 -13.13 -2.98
N GLU A 100 20.01 -11.87 -2.62
CA GLU A 100 21.22 -11.39 -1.94
C GLU A 100 21.43 -12.09 -0.59
N ALA A 101 20.37 -12.24 0.20
CA ALA A 101 20.42 -12.98 1.47
C ALA A 101 20.76 -14.47 1.24
N THR A 102 20.21 -15.09 0.20
CA THR A 102 20.48 -16.50 -0.14
C THR A 102 21.92 -16.69 -0.62
N VAL A 103 22.43 -15.81 -1.47
CA VAL A 103 23.82 -15.86 -1.97
C VAL A 103 24.82 -15.55 -0.85
N GLY A 104 24.51 -14.58 0.02
CA GLY A 104 25.32 -14.26 1.20
C GLY A 104 25.43 -15.44 2.17
N HIS A 105 24.36 -16.23 2.33
CA HIS A 105 24.36 -17.40 3.20
C HIS A 105 25.05 -18.64 2.60
N ILE A 106 25.35 -18.65 1.29
CA ILE A 106 26.10 -19.75 0.63
C ILE A 106 27.62 -19.53 0.72
N HIS A 107 28.08 -18.31 1.03
CA HIS A 107 29.51 -17.96 1.12
C HIS A 107 30.05 -17.89 2.56
N ASP A 108 29.22 -18.13 3.56
CA ASP A 108 29.59 -18.37 4.98
C ASP A 108 29.64 -19.89 5.26
#